data_AF-A0A930WDZ6-F1
#
_entry.id   AF-A0A930WDZ6-F1
#
_cell.length_a   1.000
_cell.length_b   1.000
_cell.length_c   1.000
_cell.angle_alpha   90.00
_cell.angle_beta   90.00
_cell.angle_gamma   90.00
#
_symmetry.space_group_name_H-M   'P 1'
#
loop_
_entity.id
_entity.type
_entity.pdbx_description
1 polymer ?
#
loop_
_entity_poly.entity_id
_entity_poly.type
_entity_poly.pdbx_seq_one_letter_code
_entity_poly.pdbx_strand_id
1 'polypeptide(L)'
;YVMINGGQLNGPIVGSIIGAMSFGAFGNQVKNTVPVLVGIMIGCYLTGVDVASTSALVAAIFGTTLAPVSGYYGPLAGVIAGFVHITLVSHVVVMHGGLNLYNNGFAGGFVAAVLVPIFEIFEGIRQDIKERKAEG
;
A
#
# COMPACT_ATOMS: atom_id res chain seq x y z
N TYR A 1 1.72 -12.16 7.40
CA TYR A 1 2.55 -11.67 6.28
C TYR A 1 4.02 -11.98 6.48
N VAL A 2 4.68 -11.44 7.52
CA VAL A 2 6.12 -11.66 7.79
C VAL A 2 6.51 -13.14 7.78
N MET A 3 5.84 -13.94 8.62
CA MET A 3 6.10 -15.39 8.72
C MET A 3 5.80 -16.15 7.42
N ILE A 4 4.83 -15.68 6.63
CA ILE A 4 4.43 -16.34 5.37
C ILE A 4 5.55 -16.21 4.33
N ASN A 5 6.25 -15.08 4.31
CA ASN A 5 7.36 -14.83 3.39
C ASN A 5 8.72 -15.31 3.95
N GLY A 6 8.76 -16.08 5.04
CA GLY A 6 10.00 -16.56 5.65
C GLY A 6 10.84 -15.47 6.34
N GLY A 7 10.24 -14.31 6.63
CA GLY A 7 10.90 -13.21 7.29
C GLY A 7 11.23 -13.48 8.76
N GLN A 8 12.40 -13.04 9.20
CA GLN A 8 12.80 -13.11 10.62
C GLN A 8 12.32 -11.87 11.38
N LEU A 9 11.75 -12.06 12.56
CA LEU A 9 11.38 -10.95 13.43
C LEU A 9 12.64 -10.30 14.01
N ASN A 10 12.84 -9.03 13.69
CA ASN A 10 13.92 -8.20 14.21
C ASN A 10 13.38 -6.82 14.65
N GLY A 11 14.24 -6.00 15.24
CA GLY A 11 13.87 -4.69 15.79
C GLY A 11 13.05 -3.82 14.82
N PRO A 12 13.54 -3.57 13.59
CA PRO A 12 12.79 -2.79 12.59
C PRO A 12 11.40 -3.35 12.27
N ILE A 13 11.27 -4.67 12.11
CA ILE A 13 9.98 -5.31 11.79
C ILE A 13 9.02 -5.18 12.97
N VAL A 14 9.46 -5.46 14.19
CA VAL A 14 8.63 -5.36 15.39
C VAL A 14 8.17 -3.91 15.61
N GLY A 15 9.09 -2.94 15.46
CA GLY A 15 8.75 -1.53 15.54
C GLY A 15 7.72 -1.12 14.47
N SER A 16 7.85 -1.65 13.26
CA SER A 16 6.89 -1.40 12.17
C SER A 16 5.51 -1.99 12.48
N ILE A 17 5.43 -3.18 13.06
CA ILE A 17 4.16 -3.82 13.46
C ILE A 17 3.45 -2.94 14.49
N ILE A 18 4.15 -2.52 15.55
CA ILE A 18 3.58 -1.65 16.59
C ILE A 18 3.14 -0.31 15.99
N GLY A 19 3.95 0.26 15.09
CA GLY A 19 3.59 1.47 14.34
C GLY A 19 2.32 1.29 13.51
N ALA A 20 2.21 0.21 12.73
CA ALA A 20 1.05 -0.07 11.88
C ALA A 20 -0.24 -0.29 12.68
N MET A 21 -0.15 -0.83 13.91
CA MET A 21 -1.31 -1.02 14.79
C MET A 21 -2.00 0.31 15.14
N SER A 22 -1.26 1.42 15.21
CA SER A 22 -1.83 2.75 15.49
C SER A 22 -2.84 3.22 14.42
N PHE A 23 -2.75 2.67 13.20
CA PHE A 23 -3.63 3.02 12.09
C PHE A 23 -4.91 2.19 12.01
N GLY A 24 -5.15 1.25 12.95
CA GLY A 24 -6.34 0.38 12.94
C GLY A 24 -7.66 1.16 12.94
N ALA A 25 -7.73 2.26 13.68
CA ALA A 25 -8.92 3.14 13.74
C ALA A 25 -9.15 3.92 12.44
N PHE A 26 -8.13 4.09 11.60
CA PHE A 26 -8.17 4.85 10.35
C PHE A 26 -8.44 3.95 9.12
N GLY A 27 -9.06 2.78 9.32
CA GLY A 27 -9.46 1.91 8.21
C GLY A 27 -8.45 0.82 7.83
N ASN A 28 -7.36 0.67 8.58
CA ASN A 28 -6.40 -0.43 8.47
C ASN A 28 -6.96 -1.75 9.04
N GLN A 29 -8.07 -2.20 8.45
CA GLN A 29 -8.76 -3.44 8.81
C GLN A 29 -8.19 -4.60 8.00
N VAL A 30 -8.31 -5.84 8.52
CA VAL A 30 -7.76 -7.04 7.86
C VAL A 30 -8.25 -7.17 6.41
N LYS A 31 -9.55 -6.96 6.18
CA LYS A 31 -10.18 -7.02 4.84
C LYS A 31 -9.55 -6.04 3.85
N ASN A 32 -9.18 -4.85 4.30
CA ASN A 32 -8.65 -3.77 3.46
C ASN A 32 -7.13 -3.87 3.29
N THR A 33 -6.47 -4.51 4.26
CA THR A 33 -5.02 -4.69 4.28
C THR A 33 -4.56 -5.77 3.31
N VAL A 34 -5.30 -6.88 3.23
CA VAL A 34 -4.93 -8.03 2.42
C VAL A 34 -4.69 -7.66 0.94
N PRO A 35 -5.58 -6.91 0.26
CA PRO A 35 -5.34 -6.51 -1.13
C PRO A 35 -4.07 -5.67 -1.32
N VAL A 36 -3.77 -4.77 -0.38
CA VAL A 36 -2.53 -3.96 -0.41
C VAL A 36 -1.30 -4.85 -0.29
N LEU A 37 -1.29 -5.79 0.67
CA LEU A 37 -0.20 -6.74 0.83
C LEU A 37 -0.01 -7.64 -0.39
N VAL A 38 -1.09 -8.03 -1.06
CA VAL A 38 -1.04 -8.78 -2.33
C VAL A 38 -0.36 -7.94 -3.42
N GLY A 39 -0.73 -6.66 -3.55
CA GLY A 39 -0.08 -5.73 -4.47
C GLY A 39 1.42 -5.60 -4.23
N ILE A 40 1.82 -5.51 -2.96
CA ILE A 40 3.24 -5.44 -2.56
C ILE A 40 3.98 -6.72 -2.94
N MET A 41 3.42 -7.91 -2.68
CA MET A 41 4.03 -9.18 -3.08
C MET A 41 4.21 -9.28 -4.60
N ILE A 42 3.20 -8.89 -5.37
CA ILE A 42 3.29 -8.84 -6.84
C ILE A 42 4.41 -7.90 -7.26
N GLY A 43 4.49 -6.71 -6.65
CA GLY A 43 5.53 -5.73 -6.93
C GLY A 43 6.93 -6.26 -6.62
N CYS A 44 7.13 -6.92 -5.48
CA CYS A 44 8.39 -7.55 -5.15
C CYS A 44 8.80 -8.60 -6.19
N TYR A 45 7.87 -9.49 -6.59
CA TYR A 45 8.15 -10.53 -7.56
C TYR A 45 8.55 -9.96 -8.94
N LEU A 46 7.83 -8.93 -9.40
CA LEU A 46 8.09 -8.32 -10.71
C LEU A 46 9.37 -7.47 -10.75
N THR A 47 9.75 -6.87 -9.62
CA THR A 47 10.94 -6.01 -9.51
C THR A 47 12.19 -6.76 -9.04
N GLY A 48 12.07 -8.04 -8.68
CA GLY A 48 13.17 -8.84 -8.14
C GLY A 48 13.58 -8.46 -6.71
N VAL A 49 12.74 -7.71 -5.99
CA VAL A 49 12.97 -7.40 -4.57
C VAL A 49 12.71 -8.65 -3.74
N ASP A 50 13.67 -9.03 -2.91
CA ASP A 50 13.52 -10.16 -1.98
C ASP A 50 12.39 -9.88 -0.96
N VAL A 51 11.31 -10.65 -1.06
CA VAL A 51 10.13 -10.57 -0.19
C VAL A 51 10.43 -10.88 1.28
N ALA A 52 11.51 -11.62 1.56
CA ALA A 52 11.95 -11.98 2.90
C ALA A 52 12.88 -10.92 3.52
N SER A 53 13.36 -9.96 2.72
CA SER A 53 14.26 -8.91 3.18
C SER A 53 13.59 -8.01 4.22
N THR A 54 14.37 -7.53 5.18
CA THR A 54 13.84 -6.64 6.24
C THR A 54 13.24 -5.36 5.65
N SER A 55 13.86 -4.79 4.62
CA SER A 55 13.35 -3.59 3.93
C SER A 55 11.99 -3.84 3.27
N ALA A 56 11.82 -4.94 2.54
CA ALA A 56 10.56 -5.27 1.88
C ALA A 56 9.44 -5.56 2.89
N LEU A 57 9.76 -6.25 3.99
CA LEU A 57 8.80 -6.55 5.06
C LEU A 57 8.36 -5.29 5.81
N VAL A 58 9.30 -4.39 6.13
CA VAL A 58 8.99 -3.08 6.72
C VAL A 58 8.13 -2.25 5.76
N ALA A 59 8.44 -2.27 4.45
CA ALA A 59 7.63 -1.61 3.44
C ALA A 59 6.23 -2.21 3.33
N ALA A 60 6.09 -3.53 3.41
CA ALA A 60 4.80 -4.18 3.42
C ALA A 60 3.94 -3.77 4.63
N ILE A 61 4.55 -3.71 5.82
CA ILE A 61 3.85 -3.36 7.06
C ILE A 61 3.43 -1.89 7.07
N PHE A 62 4.31 -0.95 6.70
CA PHE A 62 3.92 0.47 6.62
C PHE A 62 3.06 0.77 5.40
N GLY A 63 3.17 -0.01 4.33
CA GLY A 63 2.32 0.09 3.13
C GLY A 63 0.85 -0.16 3.44
N THR A 64 0.52 -0.87 4.52
CA THR A 64 -0.88 -1.05 4.95
C THR A 64 -1.58 0.25 5.33
N THR A 65 -0.85 1.36 5.48
CA THR A 65 -1.44 2.71 5.57
C THR A 65 -2.31 3.06 4.35
N LEU A 66 -2.11 2.39 3.21
CA LEU A 66 -2.94 2.51 2.01
C LEU A 66 -4.21 1.64 2.04
N ALA A 67 -4.45 0.88 3.12
CA ALA A 67 -5.67 0.07 3.27
C ALA A 67 -6.97 0.86 3.05
N PRO A 68 -7.12 2.14 3.45
CA PRO A 68 -8.32 2.92 3.14
C PRO A 68 -8.63 3.04 1.65
N VAL A 69 -7.60 3.07 0.78
CA VAL A 69 -7.77 3.07 -0.69
C VAL A 69 -8.48 1.78 -1.12
N SER A 70 -8.07 0.64 -0.57
CA SER A 70 -8.74 -0.63 -0.83
C SER A 70 -10.16 -0.68 -0.26
N GLY A 71 -10.39 -0.04 0.89
CA GLY A 71 -11.69 -0.02 1.55
C GLY A 71 -12.73 0.80 0.80
N TYR A 72 -12.33 1.94 0.25
CA TYR A 72 -13.21 2.89 -0.43
C TYR A 72 -13.41 2.55 -1.91
N TYR A 73 -12.32 2.29 -2.63
CA TYR A 73 -12.34 2.05 -4.09
C TYR A 73 -12.34 0.56 -4.47
N GLY A 74 -12.31 -0.33 -3.47
CA GLY A 74 -12.37 -1.78 -3.65
C GLY A 74 -10.99 -2.46 -3.73
N PRO A 75 -10.99 -3.81 -3.73
CA PRO A 75 -9.77 -4.61 -3.58
C PRO A 75 -8.74 -4.40 -4.70
N LEU A 76 -9.20 -4.18 -5.94
CA LEU A 76 -8.29 -3.92 -7.07
C LEU A 76 -7.49 -2.62 -6.87
N ALA A 77 -8.14 -1.56 -6.36
CA ALA A 77 -7.45 -0.32 -6.02
C ALA A 77 -6.41 -0.53 -4.92
N GLY A 78 -6.70 -1.39 -3.94
CA GLY A 78 -5.74 -1.81 -2.92
C GLY A 78 -4.51 -2.51 -3.51
N VAL A 79 -4.71 -3.46 -4.44
CA VAL A 79 -3.61 -4.15 -5.13
C VAL A 79 -2.74 -3.16 -5.91
N ILE A 80 -3.36 -2.23 -6.66
CA ILE A 80 -2.63 -1.19 -7.40
C ILE A 80 -1.84 -0.31 -6.44
N ALA A 81 -2.46 0.16 -5.35
CA ALA A 81 -1.80 1.00 -4.36
C ALA A 81 -0.59 0.32 -3.71
N GLY A 82 -0.72 -0.95 -3.32
CA GLY A 82 0.38 -1.74 -2.78
C GLY A 82 1.51 -1.95 -3.78
N PHE A 83 1.19 -2.27 -5.03
CA PHE A 83 2.17 -2.42 -6.10
C PHE A 83 2.97 -1.13 -6.33
N VAL A 84 2.29 0.00 -6.46
CA VAL A 84 2.96 1.29 -6.68
C VAL A 84 3.80 1.68 -5.46
N HIS A 85 3.35 1.39 -4.25
CA HIS A 85 4.09 1.69 -3.00
C HIS A 85 5.45 1.00 -2.96
N ILE A 86 5.51 -0.32 -3.18
CA ILE A 86 6.78 -1.05 -3.11
C ILE A 86 7.74 -0.66 -4.25
N THR A 87 7.21 -0.28 -5.41
CA THR A 87 8.04 0.28 -6.49
C THR A 87 8.58 1.65 -6.07
N LEU A 88 7.74 2.54 -5.56
CA LEU A 88 8.14 3.91 -5.24
C LEU A 88 9.15 3.96 -4.09
N VAL A 89 8.91 3.21 -3.02
CA VAL A 89 9.74 3.24 -1.81
C VAL A 89 11.18 2.82 -2.08
N SER A 90 11.37 1.87 -3.01
CA SER A 90 12.67 1.35 -3.43
C SER A 90 13.50 2.36 -4.22
N HIS A 91 12.88 3.35 -4.87
CA HIS A 91 13.56 4.36 -5.69
C HIS A 91 13.73 5.69 -4.95
N VAL A 92 12.72 6.11 -4.19
CA VAL A 92 12.72 7.39 -3.48
C VAL A 92 13.82 7.45 -2.42
N VAL A 93 14.19 6.32 -1.83
CA VAL A 93 15.31 6.25 -0.85
C VAL A 93 16.62 6.80 -1.41
N VAL A 94 16.90 6.54 -2.69
CA VAL A 94 18.10 7.01 -3.39
C VAL A 94 17.97 8.48 -3.72
N MET A 95 16.78 8.94 -4.13
CA MET A 95 16.54 10.33 -4.51
C MET A 95 16.80 11.31 -3.37
N HIS A 96 16.43 10.97 -2.15
CA HIS A 96 16.70 11.80 -0.97
C HIS A 96 17.98 11.39 -0.23
N GLY A 97 18.82 10.53 -0.80
CA GLY A 97 20.11 10.11 -0.23
C GLY A 97 20.03 9.51 1.18
N GLY A 98 18.93 8.84 1.53
CA GLY A 98 18.72 8.30 2.88
C GLY A 98 18.41 9.32 3.98
N LEU A 99 18.29 10.62 3.67
CA LEU A 99 18.01 11.67 4.65
C LEU A 99 16.59 11.60 5.24
N ASN A 100 15.63 11.02 4.51
CA ASN A 100 14.30 10.75 5.02
C ASN A 100 14.23 9.38 5.71
N LEU A 101 14.31 9.42 7.04
CA LEU A 101 14.21 8.23 7.89
C LEU A 101 12.82 7.57 7.84
N TYR A 102 11.78 8.32 7.47
CA TYR A 102 10.42 7.81 7.30
C TYR A 102 10.02 7.68 5.82
N ASN A 103 10.89 7.05 5.03
CA ASN A 103 10.68 6.84 3.60
C ASN A 103 9.37 6.07 3.28
N ASN A 104 9.00 5.07 4.08
CA ASN A 104 7.80 4.28 3.84
C ASN A 104 6.50 5.10 3.90
N GLY A 105 6.36 5.96 4.91
CA GLY A 105 5.19 6.83 5.03
C GLY A 105 5.22 7.98 4.03
N PHE A 106 6.39 8.51 3.71
CA PHE A 106 6.55 9.49 2.64
C PHE A 106 6.11 8.92 1.28
N ALA A 107 6.62 7.76 0.89
CA ALA A 107 6.20 7.06 -0.32
C ALA A 107 4.70 6.75 -0.29
N GLY A 108 4.16 6.25 0.83
CA GLY A 108 2.73 6.01 1.01
C GLY A 108 1.88 7.27 0.80
N GLY A 109 2.31 8.41 1.35
CA GLY A 109 1.66 9.70 1.14
C GLY A 109 1.63 10.13 -0.32
N PHE A 110 2.74 9.95 -1.05
CA PHE A 110 2.79 10.21 -2.50
C PHE A 110 1.86 9.29 -3.29
N VAL A 111 1.85 7.99 -2.98
CA VAL A 111 0.96 7.03 -3.63
C VAL A 111 -0.50 7.43 -3.41
N ALA A 112 -0.89 7.76 -2.18
CA ALA A 112 -2.25 8.20 -1.89
C ALA A 112 -2.61 9.51 -2.61
N ALA A 113 -1.72 10.51 -2.58
CA ALA A 113 -1.94 11.81 -3.21
C ALA A 113 -2.17 11.71 -4.73
N VAL A 114 -1.55 10.74 -5.39
CA VAL A 114 -1.72 10.51 -6.83
C VAL A 114 -2.93 9.61 -7.13
N LEU A 115 -3.07 8.49 -6.43
CA LEU A 115 -4.07 7.48 -6.77
C LEU A 115 -5.49 7.86 -6.32
N VAL A 116 -5.64 8.54 -5.19
CA VAL A 116 -6.98 8.91 -4.67
C VAL A 116 -7.75 9.79 -5.66
N PRO A 117 -7.19 10.91 -6.20
CA PRO A 117 -7.89 11.70 -7.21
C PRO A 117 -8.25 10.91 -8.48
N ILE A 118 -7.36 10.00 -8.91
CA ILE A 118 -7.60 9.17 -10.10
C ILE A 118 -8.78 8.22 -9.87
N PHE A 119 -8.83 7.54 -8.72
CA PHE A 119 -9.93 6.64 -8.41
C PHE A 119 -11.25 7.38 -8.20
N GLU A 120 -11.22 8.59 -7.64
CA GLU A 120 -12.41 9.43 -7.48
C GLU A 120 -13.06 9.76 -8.85
N ILE A 121 -12.24 10.10 -9.84
CA ILE A 121 -12.71 10.35 -11.21
C ILE A 121 -13.37 9.10 -11.80
N PHE A 122 -12.77 7.92 -11.63
CA PHE A 122 -13.33 6.68 -12.16
C PHE A 122 -14.65 6.31 -11.49
N GLU A 123 -14.79 6.50 -10.17
CA GLU A 123 -16.06 6.25 -9.49
C GLU A 123 -17.13 7.27 -9.90
N GLY A 124 -16.78 8.54 -10.13
CA GLY A 124 -17.69 9.53 -10.71
C GLY A 124 -18.22 9.09 -12.08
N ILE A 125 -17.33 8.73 -13.01
CA ILE A 125 -17.73 8.22 -14.34
C ILE A 125 -18.63 6.99 -14.22
N ARG A 126 -18.32 6.09 -13.28
CA ARG A 126 -19.11 4.87 -13.05
C ARG A 126 -20.51 5.18 -12.55
N GLN A 127 -20.67 6.19 -11.70
CA GLN A 127 -21.98 6.65 -11.21
C GLN A 127 -22.80 7.24 -12.35
N ASP A 128 -22.22 8.14 -13.16
CA ASP A 128 -22.90 8.73 -14.33
C ASP A 128 -23.42 7.66 -15.31
N ILE A 129 -22.61 6.63 -15.57
CA ILE A 129 -23.01 5.51 -16.45
C ILE A 129 -24.18 4.72 -15.87
N LYS A 130 -24.23 4.53 -14.54
CA LYS A 130 -25.32 3.81 -13.87
C LYS A 130 -26.61 4.61 -13.90
N GLU A 131 -26.55 5.92 -13.66
CA GLU A 131 -27.71 6.81 -13.71
C GLU A 131 -28.35 6.81 -15.09
N ARG A 132 -27.54 6.99 -16.14
CA ARG A 132 -28.01 6.94 -17.55
C ARG A 132 -28.65 5.60 -17.94
N LYS A 133 -28.24 4.50 -17.32
CA LYS A 133 -28.84 3.17 -17.53
C LYS A 133 -30.11 2.94 -16.73
N ALA A 134 -30.31 3.68 -15.65
CA ALA A 134 -31.53 3.60 -14.84
C ALA A 134 -32.67 4.45 -15.43
N GLU A 135 -32.32 5.48 -16.21
CA GLU A 135 -33.27 6.38 -16.87
C GLU A 135 -33.81 5.86 -18.22
N GLY A 136 -33.19 4.85 -18.83
CA GLY A 136 -33.58 4.27 -20.13
C GLY A 136 -34.16 2.87 -20.01
#